data_AF-A0A950NA44-F1
#
_entry.id   AF-A0A950NA44-F1
#
_cell.length_a   1.000
_cell.length_b   1.000
_cell.length_c   1.000
_cell.angle_alpha   90.00
_cell.angle_beta   90.00
_cell.angle_gamma   90.00
#
_symmetry.space_group_name_H-M   'P 1'
#
loop_
_entity.id
_entity.type
_entity.pdbx_description
1 polymer ?
#
loop_
_entity_poly.entity_id
_entity_poly.type
_entity_poly.pdbx_seq_one_letter_code
_entity_poly.pdbx_strand_id
1 'polypeptide(L)'
;MPEPTWNGFLRLSLVSCPVYLSPATTDGRRVKLERLSARTGNPVRQQFVDPRTGDVVAPEALVHGYEFSHGRYVNISDAELRELETEPSKIIDIDYFVPQQQIDRLYLETPFYLYPDGQLASDTVHALRLAMERNERAAIGRVQLEQRERLVLIEPLGGGLMLSTLRSADDVQPAEFTERSEHEIPAEMIEIAESIINRRAGAFEKNALRDRHEDALRRLVDEKVRRAPAGGASAQGGPDFHADRTVTQAADSGAAPPRPQAGSEARPQTTQQTTPQPDGPVRREEAAEYERAPASGTTPAAAPEPDAIPQTPELPADLAGGVDAEARIEAAAPAAEAAMEEEAEAAGAPEPAAAAGATATAEAGAASSAIAAAGAGTAAASGAATSAAASGETAPAAAQEPESAESEPGVRDIGAEILLHIVGLGDRRYIEPGWAGNPGSRRQIEALSIRPREGLASSAVEFKVFAQEGRATSWVSDGNYAGTRGRGLPLTGFAVRPAEDLRDRLEISYEGCFFEGGVVGPKRDGELCMSPVANDPLEAVRVSIVERAAE
;
A
#
# COMPACT_ATOMS: atom_id res chain seq x y z
N MET A 1 -17.70 -20.42 11.36
CA MET A 1 -16.70 -19.39 11.69
C MET A 1 -16.09 -18.90 10.38
N PRO A 2 -15.45 -17.72 10.30
CA PRO A 2 -14.70 -17.36 9.11
C PRO A 2 -13.56 -18.36 8.86
N GLU A 3 -13.12 -18.49 7.60
CA GLU A 3 -12.04 -19.40 7.23
C GLU A 3 -10.68 -18.82 7.65
N PRO A 4 -9.85 -19.55 8.43
CA PRO A 4 -8.55 -19.06 8.87
C PRO A 4 -7.54 -19.09 7.73
N THR A 5 -6.81 -18.00 7.51
CA THR A 5 -5.65 -17.97 6.59
C THR A 5 -4.34 -18.37 7.27
N TRP A 6 -4.29 -18.34 8.60
CA TRP A 6 -3.11 -18.72 9.39
C TRP A 6 -3.53 -19.28 10.76
N ASN A 7 -2.77 -20.23 11.28
CA ASN A 7 -2.94 -20.80 12.62
C ASN A 7 -1.59 -21.05 13.29
N GLY A 8 -1.52 -20.83 14.60
CA GLY A 8 -0.28 -20.92 15.37
C GLY A 8 -0.47 -20.45 16.82
N PHE A 9 0.55 -19.82 17.38
CA PHE A 9 0.57 -19.38 18.78
C PHE A 9 0.87 -17.89 18.91
N LEU A 10 0.12 -17.17 19.74
CA LEU A 10 0.50 -15.86 20.24
C LEU A 10 1.40 -16.05 21.47
N ARG A 11 2.63 -15.55 21.40
CA ARG A 11 3.60 -15.56 22.51
C ARG A 11 3.70 -14.17 23.14
N LEU A 12 3.63 -14.14 24.47
CA LEU A 12 3.89 -12.98 25.30
C LEU A 12 4.90 -13.39 26.38
N SER A 13 6.19 -13.15 26.10
CA SER A 13 7.31 -13.62 26.92
C SER A 13 7.24 -15.14 27.14
N LEU A 14 6.88 -15.61 28.34
CA LEU A 14 6.77 -17.04 28.69
C LEU A 14 5.38 -17.65 28.45
N VAL A 15 4.35 -16.83 28.18
CA VAL A 15 2.98 -17.33 27.93
C VAL A 15 2.81 -17.60 26.44
N SER A 16 2.32 -18.78 26.08
CA SER A 16 1.99 -19.17 24.71
C SER A 16 0.51 -19.58 24.63
N CYS A 17 -0.21 -19.00 23.68
CA CYS A 17 -1.65 -19.14 23.51
C CYS A 17 -1.99 -19.54 22.07
N PRO A 18 -2.66 -20.68 21.80
CA PRO A 18 -3.02 -21.04 20.43
C PRO A 18 -4.10 -20.10 19.87
N VAL A 19 -3.90 -19.62 18.64
CA VAL A 19 -4.74 -18.62 17.97
C VAL A 19 -4.79 -18.86 16.46
N TYR A 20 -5.80 -18.29 15.81
CA TYR A 20 -5.90 -18.23 14.34
C TYR A 20 -6.22 -16.83 13.84
N LEU A 21 -5.79 -16.53 12.62
CA LEU A 21 -6.03 -15.27 11.93
C LEU A 21 -7.02 -15.49 10.77
N SER A 22 -7.99 -14.59 10.67
CA SER A 22 -8.88 -14.44 9.50
C SER A 22 -8.68 -13.04 8.91
N PRO A 23 -8.64 -12.85 7.59
CA PRO A 23 -8.67 -11.51 7.00
C PRO A 23 -9.91 -10.74 7.46
N ALA A 24 -9.75 -9.46 7.79
CA ALA A 24 -10.87 -8.57 8.13
C ALA A 24 -11.54 -7.96 6.88
N THR A 25 -10.86 -8.02 5.74
CA THR A 25 -11.31 -7.56 4.41
C THR A 25 -11.42 -8.73 3.42
N THR A 26 -12.29 -8.63 2.42
CA THR A 26 -12.39 -9.64 1.35
C THR A 26 -12.77 -9.04 0.00
N ASP A 27 -12.04 -9.42 -1.04
CA ASP A 27 -12.34 -9.10 -2.44
C ASP A 27 -13.27 -10.12 -3.12
N GLY A 28 -13.71 -11.16 -2.40
CA GLY A 28 -14.54 -12.24 -2.93
C GLY A 28 -15.93 -11.82 -3.46
N ARG A 29 -16.31 -10.55 -3.30
CA ARG A 29 -17.53 -9.95 -3.85
C ARG A 29 -17.33 -9.22 -5.19
N ARG A 30 -16.10 -9.03 -5.67
CA ARG A 30 -15.83 -8.32 -6.94
C ARG A 30 -16.14 -9.20 -8.14
N VAL A 31 -16.71 -8.63 -9.21
CA VAL A 31 -16.93 -9.33 -10.48
C VAL A 31 -15.59 -9.64 -11.14
N LYS A 32 -15.25 -10.93 -11.23
CA LYS A 32 -14.09 -11.40 -12.00
C LYS A 32 -14.52 -11.60 -13.45
N LEU A 33 -13.79 -10.98 -14.38
CA LEU A 33 -13.99 -11.12 -15.82
C LEU A 33 -12.88 -11.96 -16.42
N GLU A 34 -13.23 -13.08 -17.06
CA GLU A 34 -12.26 -13.87 -17.84
C GLU A 34 -11.98 -13.22 -19.20
N ARG A 35 -10.74 -13.36 -19.69
CA ARG A 35 -10.37 -12.90 -21.03
C ARG A 35 -10.80 -13.96 -22.04
N LEU A 36 -11.79 -13.60 -22.88
CA LEU A 36 -12.30 -14.45 -23.94
C LEU A 36 -11.77 -14.03 -25.32
N SER A 37 -11.55 -14.99 -26.21
CA SER A 37 -11.26 -14.76 -27.62
C SER A 37 -12.49 -14.14 -28.29
N ALA A 38 -12.40 -12.86 -28.71
CA ALA A 38 -13.51 -12.13 -29.32
C ALA A 38 -14.08 -12.78 -30.59
N ARG A 39 -13.33 -13.68 -31.25
CA ARG A 39 -13.76 -14.44 -32.43
C ARG A 39 -14.51 -15.74 -32.09
N THR A 40 -14.27 -16.35 -30.93
CA THR A 40 -14.75 -17.71 -30.62
C THR A 40 -15.50 -17.83 -29.29
N GLY A 41 -15.44 -16.84 -28.40
CA GLY A 41 -16.05 -16.89 -27.07
C GLY A 41 -15.29 -17.74 -26.04
N ASN A 42 -14.27 -18.49 -26.44
CA ASN A 42 -13.50 -19.36 -25.54
C ASN A 42 -12.53 -18.53 -24.67
N PRO A 43 -12.28 -18.93 -23.41
CA PRO A 43 -11.19 -18.38 -22.59
C PRO A 43 -9.83 -18.52 -23.28
N VAL A 44 -8.95 -17.52 -23.11
CA VAL A 44 -7.57 -17.56 -23.61
C VAL A 44 -6.58 -17.86 -22.47
N ARG A 45 -5.61 -18.74 -22.74
CA ARG A 45 -4.44 -18.93 -21.87
C ARG A 45 -3.37 -17.91 -22.22
N GLN A 46 -2.60 -17.48 -21.23
CA GLN A 46 -1.37 -16.70 -21.41
C GLN A 46 -0.18 -17.67 -21.56
N GLN A 47 0.82 -17.27 -22.35
CA GLN A 47 2.10 -17.97 -22.51
C GLN A 47 3.24 -16.96 -22.40
N PHE A 48 4.39 -17.40 -21.89
CA PHE A 48 5.63 -16.63 -21.94
C PHE A 48 6.38 -17.02 -23.22
N VAL A 49 7.02 -16.04 -23.87
CA VAL A 49 7.71 -16.23 -25.15
C VAL A 49 9.02 -15.46 -25.10
N ASP A 50 10.13 -16.09 -25.49
CA ASP A 50 11.41 -15.40 -25.64
C ASP A 50 11.33 -14.45 -26.86
N PRO A 51 11.52 -13.13 -26.70
CA PRO A 51 11.36 -12.17 -27.79
C PRO A 51 12.49 -12.22 -28.84
N ARG A 52 13.60 -12.93 -28.56
CA ARG A 52 14.74 -13.13 -29.48
C ARG A 52 14.63 -14.40 -30.30
N THR A 53 14.13 -15.50 -29.73
CA THR A 53 13.97 -16.77 -30.45
C THR A 53 12.56 -17.00 -31.00
N GLY A 54 11.54 -16.45 -30.32
CA GLY A 54 10.13 -16.70 -30.61
C GLY A 54 9.59 -17.98 -29.96
N ASP A 55 10.38 -18.70 -29.16
CA ASP A 55 9.98 -19.94 -28.50
C ASP A 55 9.10 -19.68 -27.27
N VAL A 56 8.10 -20.55 -27.07
CA VAL A 56 7.28 -20.56 -25.85
C VAL A 56 8.10 -21.11 -24.69
N VAL A 57 8.31 -20.29 -23.65
CA VAL A 57 9.02 -20.68 -22.44
C VAL A 57 8.04 -21.34 -21.47
N ALA A 58 8.35 -22.56 -21.06
CA ALA A 58 7.56 -23.28 -20.06
C ALA A 58 7.74 -22.64 -18.67
N PRO A 59 6.71 -22.61 -17.78
CA PRO A 59 6.82 -21.99 -16.46
C PRO A 59 7.99 -22.52 -15.63
N GLU A 60 8.31 -23.80 -15.75
CA GLU A 60 9.39 -24.49 -15.04
C GLU A 60 10.80 -24.16 -15.57
N ALA A 61 10.87 -23.46 -16.70
CA ALA A 61 12.10 -22.94 -17.31
C ALA A 61 12.27 -21.41 -17.12
N LEU A 62 11.32 -20.76 -16.43
CA LEU A 62 11.49 -19.38 -15.99
C LEU A 62 12.42 -19.33 -14.77
N VAL A 63 13.18 -18.25 -14.66
CA VAL A 63 14.02 -17.93 -13.50
C VAL A 63 13.81 -16.47 -13.13
N HIS A 64 14.06 -16.12 -11.87
CA HIS A 64 14.05 -14.73 -11.46
C HIS A 64 15.30 -14.02 -11.98
N GLY A 65 15.19 -12.75 -12.38
CA GLY A 65 16.29 -11.96 -12.93
C GLY A 65 16.38 -10.60 -12.27
N TYR A 66 17.52 -10.28 -11.65
CA TYR A 66 17.77 -8.97 -11.04
C TYR A 66 18.62 -8.11 -11.98
N GLU A 67 18.09 -6.95 -12.38
CA GLU A 67 18.77 -6.02 -13.29
C GLU A 67 19.78 -5.16 -12.52
N PHE A 68 21.04 -5.58 -12.50
CA PHE A 68 22.11 -4.84 -11.80
C PHE A 68 22.68 -3.68 -12.65
N SER A 69 22.31 -3.60 -13.93
CA SER A 69 22.57 -2.47 -14.84
C SER A 69 21.77 -2.68 -16.13
N HIS A 70 21.50 -1.60 -16.87
CA HIS A 70 20.57 -1.61 -18.00
C HIS A 70 20.76 -2.79 -18.98
N GLY A 71 19.74 -3.64 -19.10
CA GLY A 71 19.71 -4.82 -19.97
C GLY A 71 20.63 -5.98 -19.53
N ARG A 72 21.24 -5.92 -18.35
CA ARG A 72 22.10 -6.97 -17.77
C ARG A 72 21.49 -7.49 -16.47
N TYR A 73 21.08 -8.75 -16.52
CA TYR A 73 20.45 -9.46 -15.42
C TYR A 73 21.43 -10.45 -14.79
N VAL A 74 21.38 -10.61 -13.48
CA VAL A 74 21.85 -11.82 -12.79
C VAL A 74 20.64 -12.72 -12.55
N ASN A 75 20.77 -14.00 -12.91
CA ASN A 75 19.72 -14.97 -12.64
C ASN A 75 19.77 -15.34 -11.16
N ILE A 76 18.59 -15.45 -10.54
CA ILE A 76 18.40 -15.99 -9.20
C ILE A 76 17.44 -17.16 -9.35
N SER A 77 17.84 -18.35 -8.94
CA SER A 77 16.99 -19.53 -8.95
C SER A 77 16.03 -19.53 -7.78
N ASP A 78 14.89 -20.20 -7.95
CA ASP A 78 13.95 -20.44 -6.86
C ASP A 78 14.56 -21.26 -5.72
N ALA A 79 15.69 -21.94 -5.94
CA ALA A 79 16.45 -22.62 -4.88
C ALA A 79 17.19 -21.61 -4.00
N GLU A 80 17.93 -20.67 -4.61
CA GLU A 80 18.61 -19.58 -3.89
C GLU A 80 17.60 -18.67 -3.15
N LEU A 81 16.43 -18.42 -3.74
CA LEU A 81 15.35 -17.71 -3.05
C LEU A 81 14.81 -18.49 -1.84
N ARG A 82 14.70 -19.83 -1.94
CA ARG A 82 14.27 -20.69 -0.83
C ARG A 82 15.32 -20.85 0.27
N GLU A 83 16.61 -20.67 -0.04
CA GLU A 83 17.68 -20.59 0.98
C GLU A 83 17.64 -19.28 1.79
N LEU A 84 16.93 -18.25 1.30
CA LEU A 84 16.66 -17.00 2.02
C LEU A 84 15.34 -17.03 2.83
N GLU A 85 14.57 -18.12 2.78
CA GLU A 85 13.34 -18.26 3.57
C GLU A 85 13.67 -18.68 5.01
N THR A 86 13.40 -17.79 5.98
CA THR A 86 13.46 -18.11 7.42
C THR A 86 12.58 -19.32 7.75
N GLU A 87 13.03 -20.19 8.67
CA GLU A 87 12.23 -21.34 9.11
C GLU A 87 10.79 -20.92 9.49
N PRO A 88 9.74 -21.63 9.01
CA PRO A 88 8.36 -21.17 9.10
C PRO A 88 7.80 -21.26 10.53
N SER A 89 8.09 -20.25 11.36
CA SER A 89 7.60 -20.19 12.74
C SER A 89 6.10 -19.88 12.78
N LYS A 90 5.31 -20.82 13.32
CA LYS A 90 3.88 -20.60 13.63
C LYS A 90 3.68 -19.84 14.93
N ILE A 91 4.39 -18.72 15.09
CA ILE A 91 4.38 -17.87 16.28
C ILE A 91 4.12 -16.41 15.83
N ILE A 92 3.21 -15.74 16.53
CA ILE A 92 3.14 -14.28 16.61
C ILE A 92 3.82 -13.92 17.92
N ASP A 93 4.97 -13.25 17.88
CA ASP A 93 5.73 -12.88 19.07
C ASP A 93 5.50 -11.40 19.40
N ILE A 94 5.12 -11.10 20.64
CA ILE A 94 4.95 -9.71 21.10
C ILE A 94 6.30 -9.18 21.62
N ASP A 95 6.85 -8.19 20.92
CA ASP A 95 8.10 -7.52 21.28
C ASP A 95 7.88 -6.51 22.42
N TYR A 96 6.91 -5.58 22.29
CA TYR A 96 6.64 -4.52 23.27
C TYR A 96 5.25 -3.87 23.09
N PHE A 97 4.89 -2.92 23.97
CA PHE A 97 3.60 -2.21 23.96
C PHE A 97 3.75 -0.68 23.87
N VAL A 98 3.01 -0.05 22.96
CA VAL A 98 3.03 1.40 22.69
C VAL A 98 1.65 2.02 22.95
N PRO A 99 1.55 3.34 23.23
CA PRO A 99 0.27 4.05 23.25
C PRO A 99 -0.41 3.92 21.88
N GLN A 100 -1.70 3.60 21.84
CA GLN A 100 -2.41 3.39 20.56
C GLN A 100 -2.38 4.64 19.66
N GLN A 101 -2.28 5.83 20.26
CA GLN A 101 -2.22 7.12 19.56
C GLN A 101 -0.83 7.43 18.96
N GLN A 102 0.22 6.67 19.28
CA GLN A 102 1.58 6.89 18.75
C GLN A 102 1.76 6.32 17.33
N ILE A 103 0.88 5.43 16.89
CA ILE A 103 1.00 4.75 15.59
C ILE A 103 0.22 5.53 14.53
N ASP A 104 0.92 6.05 13.53
CA ASP A 104 0.27 6.65 12.37
C ASP A 104 -0.39 5.57 11.50
N ARG A 105 -1.60 5.88 11.01
CA ARG A 105 -2.35 5.08 10.03
C ARG A 105 -1.56 4.83 8.74
N LEU A 106 -0.60 5.69 8.42
CA LEU A 106 0.37 5.53 7.33
C LEU A 106 1.15 4.20 7.37
N TYR A 107 1.37 3.61 8.55
CA TYR A 107 2.06 2.32 8.69
C TYR A 107 1.13 1.11 8.52
N LEU A 108 -0.19 1.27 8.68
CA LEU A 108 -1.15 0.16 8.70
C LEU A 108 -1.45 -0.37 7.28
N GLU A 109 -1.25 -1.67 7.07
CA GLU A 109 -1.44 -2.34 5.77
C GLU A 109 -2.65 -3.29 5.77
N THR A 110 -2.45 -4.58 6.11
CA THR A 110 -3.48 -5.62 5.93
C THR A 110 -4.08 -6.03 7.29
N PRO A 111 -5.39 -5.82 7.52
CA PRO A 111 -6.04 -6.16 8.78
C PRO A 111 -6.57 -7.60 8.82
N PHE A 112 -6.37 -8.24 9.97
CA PHE A 112 -6.84 -9.57 10.33
C PHE A 112 -7.56 -9.53 11.68
N TYR A 113 -8.61 -10.33 11.85
CA TYR A 113 -9.14 -10.65 13.17
C TYR A 113 -8.32 -11.79 13.78
N LEU A 114 -7.88 -11.61 15.03
CA LEU A 114 -7.15 -12.61 15.81
C LEU A 114 -8.13 -13.26 16.79
N TYR A 115 -8.31 -14.57 16.62
CA TYR A 115 -9.24 -15.37 17.41
C TYR A 115 -8.49 -16.41 18.27
N PRO A 116 -8.94 -16.67 19.51
CA PRO A 116 -8.43 -17.76 20.33
C PRO A 116 -8.83 -19.13 19.77
N ASP A 117 -7.94 -20.12 19.89
CA ASP A 117 -8.26 -21.52 19.59
C ASP A 117 -8.49 -22.32 20.89
N GLY A 118 -9.77 -22.59 21.20
CA GLY A 118 -10.18 -23.29 22.42
C GLY A 118 -10.35 -22.40 23.66
N GLN A 119 -10.88 -22.99 24.74
CA GLN A 119 -11.35 -22.24 25.92
C GLN A 119 -10.22 -21.54 26.69
N LEU A 120 -9.10 -22.23 26.94
CA LEU A 120 -7.95 -21.66 27.66
C LEU A 120 -7.33 -20.47 26.90
N ALA A 121 -7.34 -20.53 25.57
CA ALA A 121 -6.93 -19.41 24.73
C ALA A 121 -7.91 -18.23 24.83
N SER A 122 -9.22 -18.49 24.93
CA SER A 122 -10.24 -17.44 25.06
C SER A 122 -10.00 -16.58 26.31
N ASP A 123 -9.78 -17.21 27.45
CA ASP A 123 -9.56 -16.49 28.71
C ASP A 123 -8.23 -15.69 28.67
N THR A 124 -7.19 -16.26 28.04
CA THR A 124 -5.87 -15.64 27.86
C THR A 124 -5.92 -14.42 26.93
N VAL A 125 -6.55 -14.56 25.75
CA VAL A 125 -6.74 -13.45 24.79
C VAL A 125 -7.64 -12.37 25.38
N HIS A 126 -8.68 -12.74 26.13
CA HIS A 126 -9.57 -11.78 26.79
C HIS A 126 -8.86 -11.00 27.90
N ALA A 127 -8.00 -11.64 28.69
CA ALA A 127 -7.18 -10.98 29.71
C ALA A 127 -6.17 -10.01 29.07
N LEU A 128 -5.51 -10.41 27.98
CA LEU A 128 -4.61 -9.54 27.21
C LEU A 128 -5.35 -8.32 26.65
N ARG A 129 -6.50 -8.53 26.01
CA ARG A 129 -7.38 -7.46 25.49
C ARG A 129 -7.77 -6.47 26.60
N LEU A 130 -8.21 -6.96 27.76
CA LEU A 130 -8.54 -6.10 28.92
C LEU A 130 -7.33 -5.32 29.45
N ALA A 131 -6.14 -5.93 29.50
CA ALA A 131 -4.93 -5.26 29.94
C ALA A 131 -4.53 -4.14 28.97
N MET A 132 -4.63 -4.39 27.67
CA MET A 132 -4.36 -3.43 26.60
C MET A 132 -5.34 -2.23 26.65
N GLU A 133 -6.65 -2.49 26.74
CA GLU A 133 -7.68 -1.44 26.88
C GLU A 133 -7.45 -0.56 28.11
N ARG A 134 -7.20 -1.16 29.28
CA ARG A 134 -7.02 -0.43 30.55
C ARG A 134 -5.76 0.43 30.63
N ASN A 135 -4.81 0.24 29.72
CA ASN A 135 -3.55 1.00 29.67
C ASN A 135 -3.43 1.86 28.40
N GLU A 136 -4.47 1.90 27.55
CA GLU A 136 -4.48 2.52 26.22
C GLU A 136 -3.32 2.04 25.33
N ARG A 137 -2.98 0.75 25.41
CA ARG A 137 -1.85 0.14 24.70
C ARG A 137 -2.28 -0.74 23.55
N ALA A 138 -1.48 -0.69 22.50
CA ALA A 138 -1.42 -1.70 21.46
C ALA A 138 -0.03 -2.37 21.46
N ALA A 139 0.06 -3.60 20.96
CA ALA A 139 1.28 -4.39 20.98
C ALA A 139 1.98 -4.34 19.61
N ILE A 140 3.30 -4.18 19.61
CA ILE A 140 4.15 -4.39 18.44
C ILE A 140 4.75 -5.78 18.55
N GLY A 141 4.81 -6.49 17.42
CA GLY A 141 5.36 -7.83 17.35
C GLY A 141 5.69 -8.26 15.93
N ARG A 142 6.00 -9.54 15.78
CA ARG A 142 6.36 -10.17 14.49
C ARG A 142 5.65 -11.50 14.28
N VAL A 143 5.43 -11.85 13.02
CA VAL A 143 4.84 -13.12 12.59
C VAL A 143 5.35 -13.51 11.21
N GLN A 144 5.59 -14.80 10.98
CA GLN A 144 5.81 -15.33 9.65
C GLN A 144 4.45 -15.46 8.93
N LEU A 145 4.23 -14.63 7.90
CA LEU A 145 3.07 -14.70 7.02
C LEU A 145 3.55 -14.92 5.58
N GLU A 146 2.89 -15.84 4.88
CA GLU A 146 3.32 -16.28 3.54
C GLU A 146 4.78 -16.79 3.59
N GLN A 147 5.70 -16.13 2.89
CA GLN A 147 7.13 -16.46 2.84
C GLN A 147 8.02 -15.41 3.55
N ARG A 148 7.46 -14.49 4.35
CA ARG A 148 8.22 -13.40 4.99
C ARG A 148 7.82 -13.14 6.43
N GLU A 149 8.78 -12.71 7.24
CA GLU A 149 8.48 -12.08 8.53
C GLU A 149 7.81 -10.74 8.27
N ARG A 150 6.74 -10.45 9.00
CA ARG A 150 6.04 -9.16 8.96
C ARG A 150 6.02 -8.56 10.37
N LEU A 151 6.37 -7.28 10.46
CA LEU A 151 6.03 -6.45 11.61
C LEU A 151 4.50 -6.35 11.69
N VAL A 152 3.95 -6.44 12.91
CA VAL A 152 2.51 -6.36 13.17
C VAL A 152 2.19 -5.46 14.35
N LEU A 153 1.07 -4.77 14.21
CA LEU A 153 0.33 -4.17 15.32
C LEU A 153 -0.76 -5.15 15.76
N ILE A 154 -0.93 -5.34 17.07
CA ILE A 154 -2.10 -6.00 17.66
C ILE A 154 -2.81 -5.00 18.58
N GLU A 155 -4.12 -4.82 18.40
CA GLU A 155 -4.92 -3.85 19.16
C GLU A 155 -6.27 -4.42 19.61
N PRO A 156 -6.88 -3.91 20.71
CA PRO A 156 -8.20 -4.33 21.13
C PRO A 156 -9.28 -3.92 20.12
N LEU A 157 -10.17 -4.86 19.77
CA LEU A 157 -11.31 -4.57 18.90
C LEU A 157 -12.57 -5.28 19.37
N GLY A 158 -13.43 -4.54 20.09
CA GLY A 158 -14.68 -5.06 20.62
C GLY A 158 -14.42 -6.25 21.55
N GLY A 159 -15.00 -7.41 21.25
CA GLY A 159 -14.82 -8.62 22.05
C GLY A 159 -13.49 -9.36 21.90
N GLY A 160 -12.61 -8.95 20.97
CA GLY A 160 -11.38 -9.67 20.64
C GLY A 160 -10.20 -8.75 20.32
N LEU A 161 -9.25 -9.26 19.52
CA LEU A 161 -8.08 -8.51 19.04
C LEU A 161 -8.13 -8.39 17.51
N MET A 162 -7.65 -7.25 17.00
CA MET A 162 -7.29 -7.08 15.59
C MET A 162 -5.77 -7.10 15.46
N LEU A 163 -5.27 -7.72 14.39
CA LEU A 163 -3.86 -7.70 14.00
C LEU A 163 -3.76 -6.99 12.64
N SER A 164 -2.89 -6.00 12.51
CA SER A 164 -2.62 -5.30 11.24
C SER A 164 -1.16 -5.51 10.87
N THR A 165 -0.86 -5.91 9.63
CA THR A 165 0.53 -5.86 9.12
C THR A 165 0.99 -4.41 9.02
N LEU A 166 2.29 -4.20 9.28
CA LEU A 166 2.94 -2.91 9.21
C LEU A 166 3.88 -2.84 8.01
N ARG A 167 3.92 -1.66 7.37
CA ARG A 167 4.93 -1.28 6.37
C ARG A 167 6.30 -1.10 7.02
N SER A 168 7.38 -1.28 6.26
CA SER A 168 8.71 -0.82 6.71
C SER A 168 8.74 0.70 6.82
N ALA A 169 9.71 1.23 7.56
CA ALA A 169 9.98 2.67 7.52
C ALA A 169 10.34 3.14 6.10
N ASP A 170 11.06 2.32 5.34
CA ASP A 170 11.52 2.63 3.97
C ASP A 170 10.36 2.69 2.96
N ASP A 171 9.27 1.96 3.22
CA ASP A 171 8.04 2.00 2.41
C ASP A 171 7.23 3.30 2.64
N VAL A 172 7.42 3.96 3.77
CA VAL A 172 6.66 5.15 4.18
C VAL A 172 7.42 6.42 3.79
N GLN A 173 7.05 6.95 2.63
CA GLN A 173 7.64 8.18 2.09
C GLN A 173 7.32 9.40 2.98
N PRO A 174 8.28 10.30 3.24
CA PRO A 174 8.05 11.52 4.00
C PRO A 174 7.10 12.47 3.27
N ALA A 175 6.35 13.28 4.02
CA ALA A 175 5.39 14.21 3.45
C ALA A 175 6.05 15.54 3.04
N GLU A 176 6.30 15.73 1.74
CA GLU A 176 6.81 16.98 1.15
C GLU A 176 5.77 18.11 1.12
N PHE A 177 5.15 18.42 2.25
CA PHE A 177 4.39 19.66 2.40
C PHE A 177 5.36 20.86 2.39
N THR A 178 4.89 22.01 1.90
CA THR A 178 5.57 23.27 2.23
C THR A 178 5.54 23.48 3.75
N GLU A 179 6.53 24.20 4.27
CA GLU A 179 6.56 24.58 5.68
C GLU A 179 5.22 25.19 6.11
N ARG A 180 4.83 24.94 7.38
CA ARG A 180 3.54 25.38 7.91
C ARG A 180 3.49 26.91 7.89
N SER A 181 2.79 27.47 6.90
CA SER A 181 2.67 28.91 6.68
C SER A 181 2.35 29.66 7.98
N GLU A 182 3.30 30.48 8.43
CA GLU A 182 3.16 31.34 9.61
C GLU A 182 2.28 32.58 9.34
N HIS A 183 1.87 32.82 8.09
CA HIS A 183 0.94 33.89 7.74
C HIS A 183 -0.38 33.73 8.51
N GLU A 184 -0.73 34.76 9.28
CA GLU A 184 -1.99 34.82 10.03
C GLU A 184 -3.19 34.82 9.08
N ILE A 185 -4.04 33.80 9.19
CA ILE A 185 -5.27 33.68 8.40
C ILE A 185 -6.37 34.50 9.08
N PRO A 186 -7.06 35.42 8.36
CA PRO A 186 -8.15 36.21 8.94
C PRO A 186 -9.24 35.33 9.54
N ALA A 187 -9.68 35.65 10.78
CA ALA A 187 -10.65 34.85 11.53
C ALA A 187 -11.96 34.58 10.75
N GLU A 188 -12.47 35.57 10.01
CA GLU A 188 -13.65 35.43 9.13
C GLU A 188 -13.50 34.28 8.11
N MET A 189 -12.30 34.04 7.58
CA MET A 189 -12.03 32.92 6.65
C MET A 189 -12.09 31.57 7.37
N ILE A 190 -11.66 31.52 8.63
CA ILE A 190 -11.76 30.33 9.49
C ILE A 190 -13.23 30.08 9.83
N GLU A 191 -13.97 31.10 10.26
CA GLU A 191 -15.42 31.02 10.55
C GLU A 191 -16.24 30.55 9.34
N ILE A 192 -15.91 31.02 8.12
CA ILE A 192 -16.53 30.53 6.88
C ILE A 192 -16.20 29.04 6.65
N ALA A 193 -14.95 28.63 6.86
CA ALA A 193 -14.55 27.23 6.71
C ALA A 193 -15.25 26.33 7.75
N GLU A 194 -15.28 26.73 9.02
CA GLU A 194 -16.01 26.04 10.10
C GLU A 194 -17.51 25.97 9.83
N SER A 195 -18.12 27.04 9.31
CA SER A 195 -19.53 27.04 8.90
C SER A 195 -19.81 26.02 7.78
N ILE A 196 -18.93 25.92 6.79
CA ILE A 196 -19.01 24.92 5.72
C ILE A 196 -18.83 23.50 6.27
N ILE A 197 -17.88 23.28 7.18
CA ILE A 197 -17.61 21.99 7.83
C ILE A 197 -18.82 21.56 8.66
N ASN A 198 -19.30 22.41 9.57
CA ASN A 198 -20.43 22.12 10.45
C ASN A 198 -21.73 21.88 9.66
N ARG A 199 -21.97 22.64 8.58
CA ARG A 199 -23.11 22.44 7.68
C ARG A 199 -23.01 21.18 6.81
N ARG A 200 -21.83 20.56 6.68
CA ARG A 200 -21.59 19.31 5.93
C ARG A 200 -21.20 18.13 6.84
N ALA A 201 -21.20 18.32 8.15
CA ALA A 201 -20.94 17.26 9.12
C ALA A 201 -22.07 16.22 9.12
N GLY A 202 -21.74 14.97 9.45
CA GLY A 202 -22.70 13.87 9.48
C GLY A 202 -22.08 12.59 10.06
N ALA A 203 -22.93 11.60 10.33
CA ALA A 203 -22.49 10.32 10.87
C ALA A 203 -21.77 9.46 9.79
N PHE A 204 -20.81 8.65 10.22
CA PHE A 204 -20.10 7.72 9.33
C PHE A 204 -20.96 6.48 9.03
N GLU A 205 -21.73 6.55 7.94
CA GLU A 205 -22.55 5.43 7.47
C GLU A 205 -21.74 4.39 6.69
N LYS A 206 -21.42 3.26 7.32
CA LYS A 206 -20.76 2.11 6.68
C LYS A 206 -21.47 1.64 5.39
N ASN A 207 -22.80 1.77 5.32
CA ASN A 207 -23.62 1.36 4.17
C ASN A 207 -23.52 2.30 2.95
N ALA A 208 -22.94 3.50 3.12
CA ALA A 208 -22.66 4.44 2.04
C ALA A 208 -21.34 4.12 1.30
N LEU A 209 -20.46 3.30 1.87
CA LEU A 209 -19.21 2.84 1.26
C LEU A 209 -19.47 1.77 0.18
N ARG A 210 -20.08 2.19 -0.93
CA ARG A 210 -20.37 1.33 -2.08
C ARG A 210 -19.44 1.63 -3.25
N ASP A 211 -18.83 0.58 -3.78
CA ASP A 211 -18.17 0.65 -5.08
C ASP A 211 -19.22 0.80 -6.18
N ARG A 212 -19.37 2.04 -6.66
CA ARG A 212 -20.32 2.41 -7.73
C ARG A 212 -19.91 1.85 -9.10
N HIS A 213 -18.65 1.50 -9.32
CA HIS A 213 -18.20 0.88 -10.57
C HIS A 213 -18.57 -0.59 -10.58
N GLU A 214 -18.24 -1.32 -9.51
CA GLU A 214 -18.63 -2.72 -9.29
C GLU A 214 -20.16 -2.91 -9.31
N ASP A 215 -20.93 -2.03 -8.65
CA ASP A 215 -22.41 -2.06 -8.72
C ASP A 215 -22.96 -1.80 -10.14
N ALA A 216 -22.26 -1.02 -10.97
CA ALA A 216 -22.63 -0.82 -12.37
C ALA A 216 -22.21 -2.02 -13.25
N LEU A 217 -21.05 -2.61 -12.98
CA LEU A 217 -20.54 -3.79 -13.67
C LEU A 217 -21.43 -5.02 -13.43
N ARG A 218 -21.89 -5.25 -12.19
CA ARG A 218 -22.89 -6.30 -11.88
C ARG A 218 -24.16 -6.13 -12.70
N ARG A 219 -24.74 -4.92 -12.73
CA ARG A 219 -25.96 -4.63 -13.52
C ARG A 219 -25.77 -4.90 -15.01
N LEU A 220 -24.59 -4.55 -15.56
CA LEU A 220 -24.24 -4.85 -16.95
C LEU A 220 -24.12 -6.36 -17.19
N VAL A 221 -23.50 -7.11 -16.28
CA VAL A 221 -23.45 -8.58 -16.32
C VAL A 221 -24.86 -9.17 -16.25
N ASP A 222 -25.71 -8.75 -15.30
CA ASP A 222 -27.09 -9.22 -15.15
C ASP A 222 -27.95 -8.95 -16.40
N GLU A 223 -27.77 -7.80 -17.06
CA GLU A 223 -28.44 -7.48 -18.32
C GLU A 223 -27.90 -8.33 -19.49
N LYS A 224 -26.58 -8.59 -19.54
CA LYS A 224 -25.96 -9.44 -20.56
C LYS A 224 -26.34 -10.92 -20.39
N VAL A 225 -26.35 -11.44 -19.16
CA VAL A 225 -26.74 -12.82 -18.84
C VAL A 225 -28.21 -13.07 -19.17
N ARG A 226 -29.12 -12.15 -18.81
CA ARG A 226 -30.55 -12.25 -19.20
C ARG A 226 -30.80 -12.16 -20.72
N ARG A 227 -29.83 -11.66 -21.50
CA ARG A 227 -29.87 -11.61 -22.97
C ARG A 227 -28.97 -12.66 -23.63
N ALA A 228 -28.30 -13.52 -22.87
CA ALA A 228 -27.43 -14.54 -23.42
C ALA A 228 -28.28 -15.67 -24.04
N PRO A 229 -27.93 -16.17 -25.25
CA PRO A 229 -28.59 -17.36 -25.80
C PRO A 229 -28.27 -18.58 -24.93
N ALA A 230 -29.22 -19.53 -24.87
CA ALA A 230 -29.08 -20.79 -24.14
C ALA A 230 -28.06 -21.73 -24.82
N GLY A 231 -26.77 -21.41 -24.67
CA GLY A 231 -25.67 -22.04 -25.39
C GLY A 231 -24.37 -21.24 -25.23
N GLY A 232 -23.97 -20.93 -23.99
CA GLY A 232 -22.66 -20.35 -23.71
C GLY A 232 -21.53 -21.27 -24.19
N ALA A 233 -20.43 -20.70 -24.68
CA ALA A 233 -19.34 -21.47 -25.28
C ALA A 233 -18.73 -22.45 -24.26
N SER A 234 -18.94 -23.75 -24.49
CA SER A 234 -18.34 -24.80 -23.66
C SER A 234 -16.83 -24.81 -23.85
N ALA A 235 -16.08 -24.78 -22.75
CA ALA A 235 -14.63 -24.95 -22.73
C ALA A 235 -14.23 -26.40 -23.00
N GLN A 236 -14.57 -26.90 -24.20
CA GLN A 236 -14.02 -28.13 -24.76
C GLN A 236 -12.50 -27.98 -24.85
N GLY A 237 -11.76 -28.94 -24.33
CA GLY A 237 -10.29 -28.90 -24.28
C GLY A 237 -9.70 -28.81 -25.69
N GLY A 238 -9.13 -27.66 -26.04
CA GLY A 238 -8.25 -27.54 -27.20
C GLY A 238 -6.97 -28.36 -26.97
N PRO A 239 -6.27 -28.77 -28.04
CA PRO A 239 -5.00 -29.47 -27.90
C PRO A 239 -4.00 -28.57 -27.15
N ASP A 240 -3.27 -29.15 -26.21
CA ASP A 240 -2.16 -28.44 -25.56
C ASP A 240 -1.07 -28.15 -26.61
N PHE A 241 -0.78 -26.85 -26.78
CA PHE A 241 0.24 -26.37 -27.71
C PHE A 241 1.64 -26.66 -27.16
N HIS A 242 2.07 -27.91 -27.25
CA HIS A 242 3.47 -28.28 -27.05
C HIS A 242 4.35 -27.55 -28.07
N ALA A 243 5.50 -27.07 -27.61
CA ALA A 243 6.47 -26.34 -28.41
C ALA A 243 7.27 -27.27 -29.34
N ASP A 244 6.61 -27.80 -30.37
CA ASP A 244 7.29 -28.31 -31.57
C ASP A 244 6.69 -27.67 -32.83
N ARG A 245 7.31 -26.55 -33.22
CA ARG A 245 7.26 -26.04 -34.59
C ARG A 245 8.68 -25.67 -35.02
N THR A 246 9.53 -26.69 -35.16
CA THR A 246 10.81 -26.54 -35.86
C THR A 246 10.61 -25.84 -37.20
N VAL A 247 11.09 -24.60 -37.33
CA VAL A 247 11.10 -23.86 -38.59
C VAL A 247 12.24 -24.39 -39.44
N THR A 248 11.96 -25.41 -40.25
CA THR A 248 12.97 -26.05 -41.11
C THR A 248 13.38 -25.12 -42.25
N GLN A 249 14.42 -24.32 -42.02
CA GLN A 249 15.12 -23.58 -43.07
C GLN A 249 15.91 -24.55 -43.96
N ALA A 250 16.07 -24.23 -45.24
CA ALA A 250 16.71 -25.11 -46.22
C ALA A 250 18.16 -24.69 -46.52
N ALA A 251 19.04 -25.70 -46.64
CA ALA A 251 20.47 -25.62 -46.96
C ALA A 251 21.37 -24.96 -45.87
N ASP A 252 22.64 -25.34 -45.67
CA ASP A 252 23.45 -26.38 -46.32
C ASP A 252 24.49 -26.99 -45.33
N SER A 253 24.96 -28.20 -45.65
CA SER A 253 26.27 -28.81 -45.34
C SER A 253 27.03 -28.50 -44.03
N GLY A 254 27.28 -29.55 -43.22
CA GLY A 254 28.56 -29.69 -42.51
C GLY A 254 28.59 -30.43 -41.17
N ALA A 255 29.46 -31.45 -41.08
CA ALA A 255 30.07 -32.04 -39.86
C ALA A 255 29.19 -32.38 -38.63
N ALA A 256 29.06 -33.67 -38.33
CA ALA A 256 28.47 -34.18 -37.09
C ALA A 256 29.53 -34.72 -36.10
N PRO A 257 29.48 -34.38 -34.79
CA PRO A 257 30.19 -35.09 -33.73
C PRO A 257 29.36 -36.30 -33.20
N PRO A 258 29.99 -37.31 -32.56
CA PRO A 258 29.35 -38.59 -32.27
C PRO A 258 28.47 -38.61 -31.01
N ARG A 259 27.42 -39.44 -31.03
CA ARG A 259 26.70 -39.89 -29.82
C ARG A 259 27.31 -41.21 -29.32
N PRO A 260 27.56 -41.39 -28.00
CA PRO A 260 27.81 -42.71 -27.43
C PRO A 260 26.54 -43.57 -27.45
N GLN A 261 26.70 -44.90 -27.44
CA GLN A 261 25.61 -45.89 -27.34
C GLN A 261 25.94 -46.96 -26.28
N ALA A 262 24.90 -47.74 -25.93
CA ALA A 262 24.88 -48.85 -24.98
C ALA A 262 24.94 -48.46 -23.48
N GLY A 263 24.35 -49.22 -22.56
CA GLY A 263 23.64 -50.50 -22.72
C GLY A 263 22.20 -50.50 -22.19
N SER A 264 21.42 -51.50 -22.61
CA SER A 264 20.07 -51.78 -22.12
C SER A 264 19.95 -53.28 -21.85
N GLU A 265 19.57 -53.66 -20.64
CA GLU A 265 19.14 -55.03 -20.30
C GLU A 265 17.75 -55.03 -19.64
N ALA A 266 17.11 -56.20 -19.61
CA ALA A 266 15.65 -56.29 -19.73
C ALA A 266 14.89 -56.55 -18.42
N ARG A 267 13.60 -56.16 -18.45
CA ARG A 267 12.56 -56.63 -17.52
C ARG A 267 12.33 -58.14 -17.63
N PRO A 268 11.71 -58.75 -16.59
CA PRO A 268 10.45 -59.45 -16.82
C PRO A 268 9.24 -58.75 -16.15
N GLN A 269 8.04 -59.22 -16.47
CA GLN A 269 6.74 -58.65 -16.04
C GLN A 269 5.97 -59.63 -15.16
N THR A 270 5.16 -59.12 -14.24
CA THR A 270 3.90 -59.76 -13.77
C THR A 270 2.86 -58.66 -13.52
N THR A 271 1.57 -59.01 -13.46
CA THR A 271 0.44 -58.09 -13.79
C THR A 271 -0.74 -58.18 -12.82
N GLN A 272 -1.65 -57.19 -12.86
CA GLN A 272 -3.02 -57.16 -12.26
C GLN A 272 -3.08 -56.93 -10.73
N GLN A 273 -4.14 -56.35 -10.11
CA GLN A 273 -5.49 -55.88 -10.53
C GLN A 273 -5.89 -54.69 -9.59
N THR A 274 -6.41 -53.53 -10.07
CA THR A 274 -7.85 -53.16 -10.21
C THR A 274 -8.55 -52.58 -8.94
N THR A 275 -8.78 -51.24 -8.93
CA THR A 275 -9.92 -50.38 -8.46
C THR A 275 -10.99 -50.84 -7.41
N PRO A 276 -11.85 -49.95 -6.82
CA PRO A 276 -11.97 -48.47 -6.87
C PRO A 276 -12.23 -47.74 -5.50
N GLN A 277 -12.59 -46.45 -5.56
CA GLN A 277 -13.16 -45.58 -4.50
C GLN A 277 -14.65 -45.92 -4.21
N PRO A 278 -15.20 -45.55 -3.02
CA PRO A 278 -16.41 -44.69 -3.01
C PRO A 278 -16.49 -43.69 -1.80
N ASP A 279 -17.64 -43.02 -1.70
CA ASP A 279 -18.00 -41.90 -0.81
C ASP A 279 -18.25 -42.24 0.69
N GLY A 280 -18.41 -41.19 1.52
CA GLY A 280 -18.99 -41.26 2.89
C GLY A 280 -20.51 -40.97 2.89
N PRO A 281 -21.14 -40.53 4.02
CA PRO A 281 -20.61 -40.25 5.37
C PRO A 281 -21.41 -40.98 6.50
N VAL A 282 -21.21 -40.61 7.79
CA VAL A 282 -22.21 -40.48 8.92
C VAL A 282 -21.56 -40.65 10.32
N ARG A 283 -22.18 -40.01 11.34
CA ARG A 283 -21.95 -40.02 12.81
C ARG A 283 -21.63 -41.42 13.40
N ARG A 284 -20.93 -41.59 14.55
CA ARG A 284 -21.45 -41.27 15.91
C ARG A 284 -20.43 -41.38 17.09
N GLU A 285 -20.74 -40.63 18.17
CA GLU A 285 -20.53 -40.84 19.64
C GLU A 285 -19.39 -41.73 20.22
N GLU A 286 -18.62 -41.14 21.17
CA GLU A 286 -18.18 -41.70 22.49
C GLU A 286 -17.27 -42.96 22.56
N ALA A 287 -16.48 -43.25 23.62
CA ALA A 287 -15.88 -42.49 24.75
C ALA A 287 -14.79 -43.40 25.43
N ALA A 288 -14.34 -43.06 26.66
CA ALA A 288 -13.32 -43.75 27.48
C ALA A 288 -11.86 -43.62 26.95
N GLU A 289 -10.88 -43.05 27.67
CA GLU A 289 -10.35 -43.32 29.02
C GLU A 289 -9.27 -44.41 29.03
N TYR A 290 -8.10 -44.10 29.60
CA TYR A 290 -7.00 -45.05 29.79
C TYR A 290 -6.25 -44.76 31.10
N GLU A 291 -5.91 -45.81 31.85
CA GLU A 291 -5.44 -45.73 33.23
C GLU A 291 -3.94 -45.43 33.38
N ARG A 292 -3.53 -45.06 34.61
CA ARG A 292 -2.13 -44.95 35.03
C ARG A 292 -1.64 -46.27 35.63
N ALA A 293 -0.37 -46.63 35.37
CA ALA A 293 0.51 -47.32 36.34
C ALA A 293 1.95 -47.45 35.78
N PRO A 294 2.99 -47.67 36.63
CA PRO A 294 3.26 -47.03 37.92
C PRO A 294 4.72 -46.50 37.99
N ALA A 295 5.16 -46.02 39.17
CA ALA A 295 6.48 -45.41 39.36
C ALA A 295 7.45 -46.22 40.24
N SER A 296 8.76 -45.94 40.11
CA SER A 296 9.85 -46.23 41.06
C SER A 296 11.08 -45.38 40.65
N GLY A 297 11.88 -44.76 41.52
CA GLY A 297 11.78 -44.56 42.97
C GLY A 297 13.17 -44.54 43.63
N THR A 298 13.56 -43.45 44.30
CA THR A 298 14.59 -43.30 45.38
C THR A 298 14.99 -41.82 45.57
N THR A 299 15.17 -41.40 46.81
CA THR A 299 15.69 -40.12 47.35
C THR A 299 16.39 -40.47 48.70
N PRO A 300 17.17 -39.61 49.41
CA PRO A 300 17.40 -38.16 49.23
C PRO A 300 18.88 -37.69 49.36
N ALA A 301 19.09 -36.37 49.25
CA ALA A 301 20.24 -35.63 49.78
C ALA A 301 19.81 -34.24 50.30
N ALA A 302 20.58 -33.63 51.20
CA ALA A 302 20.16 -32.54 52.10
C ALA A 302 20.06 -31.13 51.48
N ALA A 303 19.35 -30.23 52.18
CA ALA A 303 19.26 -28.79 51.91
C ALA A 303 20.46 -27.99 52.48
N PRO A 304 20.57 -26.69 52.14
CA PRO A 304 20.34 -25.70 53.19
C PRO A 304 19.47 -24.47 52.78
N GLU A 305 18.94 -23.79 53.80
CA GLU A 305 18.30 -22.46 53.80
C GLU A 305 19.12 -21.52 54.71
N PRO A 306 18.82 -20.21 54.83
CA PRO A 306 18.25 -19.26 53.86
C PRO A 306 19.14 -17.99 53.72
N ASP A 307 18.72 -16.99 52.93
CA ASP A 307 18.95 -15.58 53.31
C ASP A 307 17.89 -14.64 52.70
N ALA A 308 17.72 -13.43 53.26
CA ALA A 308 16.53 -12.59 53.05
C ALA A 308 16.76 -11.26 52.32
N ILE A 309 15.71 -10.74 51.66
CA ILE A 309 15.64 -9.39 51.05
C ILE A 309 14.33 -8.72 51.52
N PRO A 310 14.33 -7.41 51.90
CA PRO A 310 13.28 -6.84 52.75
C PRO A 310 12.03 -6.33 52.03
N GLN A 311 10.93 -6.20 52.79
CA GLN A 311 9.70 -5.52 52.39
C GLN A 311 9.88 -3.98 52.38
N THR A 312 9.11 -3.31 51.53
CA THR A 312 8.98 -1.84 51.45
C THR A 312 7.54 -1.46 51.86
N PRO A 313 7.31 -0.38 52.63
CA PRO A 313 6.13 -0.28 53.50
C PRO A 313 4.85 0.26 52.83
N GLU A 314 3.71 -0.12 53.41
CA GLU A 314 2.39 0.46 53.12
C GLU A 314 2.20 1.84 53.77
N LEU A 315 1.34 2.68 53.18
CA LEU A 315 0.91 3.96 53.73
C LEU A 315 -0.49 3.84 54.36
N PRO A 316 -0.70 4.25 55.61
CA PRO A 316 -2.00 4.14 56.29
C PRO A 316 -2.91 5.34 56.02
N ALA A 317 -4.23 5.10 56.00
CA ALA A 317 -5.25 6.15 55.94
C ALA A 317 -6.57 5.72 56.63
N ASP A 318 -6.53 5.51 57.95
CA ASP A 318 -7.73 5.54 58.78
C ASP A 318 -8.18 6.99 58.98
N LEU A 319 -9.42 7.32 58.60
CA LEU A 319 -10.29 8.24 59.35
C LEU A 319 -11.76 7.96 59.00
N ALA A 320 -12.57 7.68 60.02
CA ALA A 320 -13.96 7.27 59.89
C ALA A 320 -14.95 8.44 59.99
N GLY A 321 -16.13 8.29 59.36
CA GLY A 321 -17.25 9.20 59.53
C GLY A 321 -18.33 9.03 58.46
N GLY A 322 -19.42 8.33 58.79
CA GLY A 322 -20.63 8.28 57.97
C GLY A 322 -21.87 8.66 58.79
N VAL A 323 -22.98 8.96 58.11
CA VAL A 323 -24.38 8.76 58.56
C VAL A 323 -25.32 8.93 57.35
N ASP A 324 -26.52 8.39 57.49
CA ASP A 324 -27.58 8.30 56.47
C ASP A 324 -28.34 9.62 56.24
N ALA A 325 -28.98 9.76 55.06
CA ALA A 325 -30.28 10.41 54.90
C ALA A 325 -30.91 10.16 53.51
N GLU A 326 -32.10 9.54 53.46
CA GLU A 326 -33.02 9.69 52.33
C GLU A 326 -33.80 11.02 52.44
N ALA A 327 -34.00 11.74 51.34
CA ALA A 327 -35.00 12.80 51.28
C ALA A 327 -35.58 12.97 49.86
N ARG A 328 -36.92 13.00 49.76
CA ARG A 328 -37.66 13.37 48.54
C ARG A 328 -37.62 14.88 48.33
N ILE A 329 -37.65 15.31 47.07
CA ILE A 329 -38.34 16.55 46.66
C ILE A 329 -39.29 16.20 45.51
N GLU A 330 -40.47 16.81 45.51
CA GLU A 330 -41.59 16.56 44.62
C GLU A 330 -41.80 17.72 43.63
N ALA A 331 -42.66 17.53 42.63
CA ALA A 331 -42.82 18.37 41.44
C ALA A 331 -43.21 19.84 41.67
N ALA A 332 -42.83 20.70 40.73
CA ALA A 332 -43.64 21.82 40.28
C ALA A 332 -43.27 22.27 38.86
N ALA A 333 -44.27 22.57 38.02
CA ALA A 333 -44.14 23.26 36.73
C ALA A 333 -45.34 24.19 36.49
N PRO A 334 -45.12 25.33 35.84
CA PRO A 334 -46.07 25.87 34.84
C PRO A 334 -45.36 26.12 33.49
N ALA A 335 -45.95 26.02 32.28
CA ALA A 335 -47.33 26.16 31.77
C ALA A 335 -47.74 27.58 31.31
N ALA A 336 -48.55 27.65 30.24
CA ALA A 336 -48.90 28.79 29.37
C ALA A 336 -47.74 29.29 28.45
N GLU A 337 -47.88 29.56 27.13
CA GLU A 337 -48.94 30.22 26.30
C GLU A 337 -48.99 31.75 26.50
N ALA A 338 -49.30 32.64 25.53
CA ALA A 338 -49.77 32.54 24.12
C ALA A 338 -49.44 33.90 23.40
N ALA A 339 -49.62 34.20 22.09
CA ALA A 339 -50.00 33.53 20.83
C ALA A 339 -49.68 34.51 19.63
N MET A 340 -50.37 34.37 18.48
CA MET A 340 -50.46 35.29 17.30
C MET A 340 -49.27 35.26 16.30
N GLU A 341 -49.43 34.99 14.98
CA GLU A 341 -50.29 35.58 13.89
C GLU A 341 -49.73 36.92 13.38
N GLU A 342 -49.69 37.30 12.09
CA GLU A 342 -50.05 36.73 10.75
C GLU A 342 -49.17 37.48 9.69
N GLU A 343 -49.11 37.34 8.35
CA GLU A 343 -49.73 36.65 7.18
C GLU A 343 -48.62 36.66 6.06
N ALA A 344 -48.68 36.16 4.79
CA ALA A 344 -49.40 35.10 4.06
C ALA A 344 -48.85 35.01 2.59
N GLU A 345 -49.50 34.22 1.72
CA GLU A 345 -49.54 34.30 0.22
C GLU A 345 -48.28 33.98 -0.64
N ALA A 346 -48.32 33.30 -1.80
CA ALA A 346 -49.10 32.12 -2.29
C ALA A 346 -48.48 31.54 -3.60
N ALA A 347 -49.07 30.42 -4.08
CA ALA A 347 -48.92 29.77 -5.40
C ALA A 347 -47.59 29.03 -5.71
N GLY A 348 -47.62 27.85 -6.37
CA GLY A 348 -48.77 27.03 -6.78
C GLY A 348 -48.35 25.72 -7.46
N ALA A 349 -49.06 24.62 -7.17
CA ALA A 349 -48.82 23.29 -7.76
C ALA A 349 -49.63 23.08 -9.06
N PRO A 350 -49.47 21.93 -9.76
CA PRO A 350 -50.30 20.78 -9.38
C PRO A 350 -49.63 19.39 -9.43
N GLU A 351 -50.14 18.49 -8.59
CA GLU A 351 -50.03 17.02 -8.62
C GLU A 351 -51.30 16.46 -9.37
N PRO A 352 -51.78 15.19 -9.27
CA PRO A 352 -51.26 13.99 -8.59
C PRO A 352 -51.25 12.67 -9.41
N ALA A 353 -50.69 11.60 -8.83
CA ALA A 353 -51.20 10.22 -8.97
C ALA A 353 -50.59 9.28 -7.91
N ALA A 354 -51.43 8.69 -7.04
CA ALA A 354 -51.00 7.90 -5.87
C ALA A 354 -51.29 6.40 -5.98
N ALA A 355 -50.59 5.59 -5.17
CA ALA A 355 -51.15 4.39 -4.51
C ALA A 355 -50.29 3.93 -3.30
N ALA A 356 -50.95 3.39 -2.27
CA ALA A 356 -50.38 2.89 -1.00
C ALA A 356 -49.56 1.57 -1.15
N GLY A 357 -48.79 1.10 -0.16
CA GLY A 357 -48.46 1.64 1.18
C GLY A 357 -48.54 0.56 2.29
N ALA A 358 -47.70 0.67 3.34
CA ALA A 358 -47.75 -0.21 4.52
C ALA A 358 -47.09 0.41 5.78
N THR A 359 -47.75 0.26 6.92
CA THR A 359 -47.29 0.46 8.32
C THR A 359 -46.36 -0.68 8.78
N ALA A 360 -45.57 -0.65 9.86
CA ALA A 360 -45.08 0.34 10.85
C ALA A 360 -43.76 -0.28 11.44
N THR A 361 -42.90 0.31 12.26
CA THR A 361 -43.08 0.95 13.59
C THR A 361 -41.87 1.85 13.92
N ALA A 362 -41.89 2.53 15.07
CA ALA A 362 -40.78 3.35 15.56
C ALA A 362 -40.37 2.95 16.99
N GLU A 363 -39.07 3.03 17.27
CA GLU A 363 -38.52 3.27 18.61
C GLU A 363 -37.48 4.40 18.51
N ALA A 364 -37.29 5.14 19.60
CA ALA A 364 -36.42 6.30 19.65
C ALA A 364 -35.32 6.11 20.71
N GLY A 365 -34.11 6.56 20.40
CA GLY A 365 -32.98 6.56 21.32
C GLY A 365 -32.11 7.78 21.10
N ALA A 366 -32.33 8.82 21.89
CA ALA A 366 -31.57 10.07 21.83
C ALA A 366 -30.62 10.20 23.02
N ALA A 367 -29.37 10.55 22.74
CA ALA A 367 -28.44 11.12 23.72
C ALA A 367 -27.47 12.05 22.98
N SER A 368 -27.24 13.23 23.56
CA SER A 368 -26.26 14.21 23.08
C SER A 368 -25.33 14.56 24.24
N SER A 369 -24.07 14.84 23.94
CA SER A 369 -23.17 15.55 24.86
C SER A 369 -22.18 16.39 24.06
N ALA A 370 -21.92 17.60 24.55
CA ALA A 370 -21.00 18.55 23.94
C ALA A 370 -20.25 19.31 25.04
N ILE A 371 -18.92 19.27 25.00
CA ILE A 371 -17.98 20.01 25.86
C ILE A 371 -16.81 20.37 24.90
N ALA A 372 -16.78 21.56 24.32
CA ALA A 372 -16.35 22.85 24.88
C ALA A 372 -14.81 23.00 24.88
N ALA A 373 -14.33 24.16 24.41
CA ALA A 373 -12.91 24.44 24.19
C ALA A 373 -12.29 25.31 25.29
N ALA A 374 -10.99 25.15 25.50
CA ALA A 374 -10.13 26.07 26.24
C ALA A 374 -8.71 26.01 25.65
N GLY A 375 -7.98 27.13 25.69
CA GLY A 375 -6.65 27.26 25.10
C GLY A 375 -5.63 27.96 26.02
N ALA A 376 -4.49 28.34 25.44
CA ALA A 376 -3.24 28.77 26.10
C ALA A 376 -2.52 27.65 26.90
N GLY A 377 -1.20 27.46 26.82
CA GLY A 377 -0.19 28.05 25.92
C GLY A 377 0.78 29.02 26.59
N THR A 378 2.05 28.61 26.68
CA THR A 378 3.25 29.47 26.82
C THR A 378 4.49 28.69 26.39
N ALA A 379 5.53 29.37 25.92
CA ALA A 379 6.77 28.76 25.42
C ALA A 379 7.99 29.11 26.29
N ALA A 380 9.04 28.31 26.19
CA ALA A 380 10.41 28.65 26.61
C ALA A 380 11.42 27.97 25.66
N ALA A 381 12.58 28.59 25.45
CA ALA A 381 13.58 28.19 24.45
C ALA A 381 14.98 28.04 25.07
N SER A 382 15.99 27.83 24.21
CA SER A 382 17.42 27.57 24.51
C SER A 382 17.75 26.11 24.91
N GLY A 383 18.87 25.52 24.47
CA GLY A 383 19.85 26.00 23.48
C GLY A 383 21.28 25.46 23.70
N ALA A 384 22.17 25.82 22.78
CA ALA A 384 23.62 25.54 22.74
C ALA A 384 24.08 24.10 22.43
N ALA A 385 25.13 24.01 21.62
CA ALA A 385 25.73 22.78 21.08
C ALA A 385 26.92 22.27 21.91
N THR A 386 27.45 21.10 21.57
CA THR A 386 28.87 20.74 21.84
C THR A 386 29.37 19.73 20.82
N SER A 387 30.70 19.63 20.64
CA SER A 387 31.34 18.81 19.62
C SER A 387 32.45 17.93 20.20
N ALA A 388 32.50 16.67 19.74
CA ALA A 388 33.65 15.76 19.80
C ALA A 388 33.35 14.50 18.96
N ALA A 389 34.28 13.68 18.49
CA ALA A 389 35.62 13.86 17.89
C ALA A 389 36.31 12.48 17.83
N ALA A 390 36.33 11.86 16.64
CA ALA A 390 37.30 10.86 16.15
C ALA A 390 37.40 9.44 16.77
N SER A 391 37.98 8.53 15.96
CA SER A 391 38.35 7.12 16.21
C SER A 391 37.23 6.08 15.95
N GLY A 392 37.33 5.13 15.01
CA GLY A 392 38.22 5.04 13.83
C GLY A 392 38.85 3.66 13.61
N GLU A 393 38.38 2.90 12.61
CA GLU A 393 39.00 1.67 12.11
C GLU A 393 38.75 1.49 10.60
N THR A 394 39.70 0.87 9.89
CA THR A 394 39.71 0.60 8.43
C THR A 394 39.46 -0.90 8.17
N ALA A 395 39.02 -1.43 7.03
CA ALA A 395 39.17 -1.09 5.59
C ALA A 395 38.15 -1.95 4.76
N PRO A 396 38.26 -2.20 3.44
CA PRO A 396 39.07 -1.56 2.38
C PRO A 396 38.31 -1.20 1.07
N ALA A 397 38.95 -0.37 0.23
CA ALA A 397 38.86 -0.32 -1.23
C ALA A 397 37.48 -0.53 -1.94
N ALA A 398 36.75 0.57 -2.17
CA ALA A 398 35.73 0.65 -3.23
C ALA A 398 36.37 0.89 -4.61
N ALA A 399 35.67 0.51 -5.69
CA ALA A 399 36.05 0.87 -7.06
C ALA A 399 35.69 2.33 -7.38
N GLN A 400 36.41 2.95 -8.33
CA GLN A 400 36.32 4.38 -8.60
C GLN A 400 34.97 4.80 -9.23
N GLU A 401 34.35 5.81 -8.64
CA GLU A 401 33.30 6.62 -9.25
C GLU A 401 33.91 7.51 -10.36
N PRO A 402 33.14 7.93 -11.39
CA PRO A 402 33.62 8.84 -12.41
C PRO A 402 33.82 10.26 -11.84
N GLU A 403 34.88 10.94 -12.27
CA GLU A 403 35.21 12.30 -11.82
C GLU A 403 34.06 13.29 -12.09
N SER A 404 33.64 14.01 -11.04
CA SER A 404 32.81 15.19 -11.17
C SER A 404 33.64 16.34 -11.75
N ALA A 405 33.14 16.94 -12.84
CA ALA A 405 33.82 18.07 -13.47
C ALA A 405 33.83 19.30 -12.53
N GLU A 406 35.00 19.90 -12.35
CA GLU A 406 35.16 21.15 -11.60
C GLU A 406 34.40 22.29 -12.31
N SER A 407 33.67 23.10 -11.55
CA SER A 407 32.82 24.18 -12.10
C SER A 407 33.63 25.44 -12.41
N GLU A 408 33.35 26.06 -13.57
CA GLU A 408 34.04 27.29 -13.98
C GLU A 408 33.69 28.49 -13.07
N PRO A 409 34.67 29.33 -12.70
CA PRO A 409 34.47 30.42 -11.75
C PRO A 409 33.65 31.57 -12.38
N GLY A 410 32.35 31.59 -12.10
CA GLY A 410 31.42 32.64 -12.56
C GLY A 410 30.03 32.12 -12.94
N VAL A 411 29.84 30.80 -13.02
CA VAL A 411 28.55 30.18 -13.34
C VAL A 411 27.78 29.86 -12.05
N ARG A 412 26.52 30.31 -11.95
CA ARG A 412 25.62 29.94 -10.84
C ARG A 412 24.56 28.96 -11.34
N ASP A 413 24.53 27.74 -10.79
CA ASP A 413 23.36 26.88 -10.95
C ASP A 413 22.21 27.45 -10.10
N ILE A 414 21.06 27.67 -10.74
CA ILE A 414 19.82 28.17 -10.14
C ILE A 414 18.94 27.02 -9.65
N GLY A 415 19.15 25.80 -10.16
CA GLY A 415 18.33 24.63 -9.91
C GLY A 415 16.91 24.72 -10.50
N ALA A 416 16.32 23.56 -10.78
CA ALA A 416 14.94 23.43 -11.23
C ALA A 416 14.08 22.69 -10.19
N GLU A 417 12.89 23.21 -9.91
CA GLU A 417 11.79 22.41 -9.38
C GLU A 417 11.01 21.85 -10.57
N ILE A 418 10.84 20.53 -10.59
CA ILE A 418 10.13 19.80 -11.66
C ILE A 418 8.94 19.07 -11.04
N LEU A 419 7.78 19.26 -11.64
CA LEU A 419 6.52 18.61 -11.28
C LEU A 419 6.09 17.69 -12.43
N LEU A 420 6.00 16.39 -12.15
CA LEU A 420 5.61 15.37 -13.13
C LEU A 420 4.29 14.73 -12.73
N HIS A 421 3.38 14.50 -13.69
CA HIS A 421 2.27 13.57 -13.48
C HIS A 421 2.64 12.21 -14.10
N ILE A 422 2.90 11.22 -13.26
CA ILE A 422 3.42 9.90 -13.66
C ILE A 422 2.31 8.86 -13.50
N VAL A 423 2.11 8.01 -14.52
CA VAL A 423 1.08 6.96 -14.50
C VAL A 423 1.28 6.02 -13.31
N GLY A 424 0.20 5.82 -12.55
CA GLY A 424 0.19 4.98 -11.33
C GLY A 424 0.80 5.64 -10.08
N LEU A 425 1.54 6.74 -10.21
CA LEU A 425 2.13 7.47 -9.07
C LEU A 425 1.46 8.83 -8.77
N GLY A 426 0.74 9.40 -9.73
CA GLY A 426 0.12 10.72 -9.63
C GLY A 426 1.11 11.86 -9.85
N ASP A 427 0.81 13.02 -9.27
CA ASP A 427 1.74 14.16 -9.24
C ASP A 427 2.95 13.83 -8.34
N ARG A 428 4.15 14.16 -8.80
CA ARG A 428 5.42 14.00 -8.07
C ARG A 428 6.27 15.25 -8.26
N ARG A 429 6.93 15.68 -7.18
CA ARG A 429 7.79 16.86 -7.11
C ARG A 429 9.25 16.40 -7.04
N TYR A 430 10.13 17.15 -7.70
CA TYR A 430 11.56 16.90 -7.74
C TYR A 430 12.25 18.24 -7.61
N ILE A 431 13.08 18.39 -6.58
CA ILE A 431 13.73 19.66 -6.20
C ILE A 431 15.26 19.51 -6.24
N GLU A 432 15.76 18.30 -6.03
CA GLU A 432 17.19 17.97 -6.02
C GLU A 432 17.77 17.91 -7.46
N PRO A 433 19.07 18.24 -7.64
CA PRO A 433 19.72 18.16 -8.95
C PRO A 433 19.87 16.70 -9.38
N GLY A 434 19.26 16.33 -10.51
CA GLY A 434 19.31 14.96 -11.00
C GLY A 434 18.21 14.63 -12.01
N TRP A 435 17.73 13.39 -11.97
CA TRP A 435 16.58 12.93 -12.75
C TRP A 435 15.28 13.17 -11.97
N ALA A 436 14.40 13.98 -12.54
CA ALA A 436 12.98 13.97 -12.17
C ALA A 436 12.28 12.81 -12.90
N GLY A 437 11.58 11.96 -12.16
CA GLY A 437 11.09 10.67 -12.66
C GLY A 437 12.03 9.54 -12.24
N ASN A 438 12.07 8.44 -12.99
CA ASN A 438 13.02 7.35 -12.75
C ASN A 438 13.38 6.62 -14.06
N PRO A 439 14.60 6.81 -14.60
CA PRO A 439 15.09 6.09 -15.79
C PRO A 439 15.00 4.56 -15.65
N GLY A 440 14.60 3.87 -16.70
CA GLY A 440 14.36 2.42 -16.73
C GLY A 440 13.08 1.96 -16.01
N SER A 441 12.36 2.83 -15.29
CA SER A 441 11.16 2.42 -14.54
C SER A 441 9.96 2.10 -15.42
N ARG A 442 9.97 2.49 -16.71
CA ARG A 442 8.87 2.31 -17.68
C ARG A 442 7.53 2.85 -17.17
N ARG A 443 7.57 3.93 -16.39
CA ARG A 443 6.38 4.69 -15.96
C ARG A 443 6.30 5.98 -16.77
N GLN A 444 5.33 6.05 -17.68
CA GLN A 444 5.18 7.21 -18.56
C GLN A 444 4.75 8.47 -17.79
N ILE A 445 5.29 9.61 -18.20
CA ILE A 445 4.88 10.95 -17.79
C ILE A 445 3.72 11.39 -18.70
N GLU A 446 2.61 11.87 -18.13
CA GLU A 446 1.49 12.47 -18.90
C GLU A 446 1.55 14.01 -18.95
N ALA A 447 2.14 14.65 -17.94
CA ALA A 447 2.33 16.09 -17.87
C ALA A 447 3.60 16.48 -17.12
N LEU A 448 4.16 17.62 -17.51
CA LEU A 448 5.38 18.23 -17.01
C LEU A 448 5.09 19.69 -16.62
N SER A 449 5.73 20.15 -15.55
CA SER A 449 5.86 21.57 -15.21
C SER A 449 7.26 21.81 -14.64
N ILE A 450 7.88 22.94 -15.00
CA ILE A 450 9.24 23.32 -14.61
C ILE A 450 9.19 24.73 -14.01
N ARG A 451 9.96 24.96 -12.94
CA ARG A 451 10.16 26.26 -12.29
C ARG A 451 11.64 26.41 -11.93
N PRO A 452 12.26 27.59 -12.08
CA PRO A 452 13.57 27.84 -11.46
C PRO A 452 13.42 27.88 -9.93
N ARG A 453 14.46 27.49 -9.17
CA ARG A 453 14.40 27.50 -7.70
C ARG A 453 14.82 28.83 -7.08
N GLU A 454 15.96 29.40 -7.49
CA GLU A 454 16.55 30.58 -6.84
C GLU A 454 16.38 31.88 -7.63
N GLY A 455 15.86 32.94 -6.97
CA GLY A 455 15.98 34.34 -7.42
C GLY A 455 15.24 34.75 -8.70
N LEU A 456 14.80 33.81 -9.52
CA LEU A 456 14.07 34.05 -10.77
C LEU A 456 12.55 33.92 -10.58
N ALA A 457 11.79 34.67 -11.38
CA ALA A 457 10.35 34.47 -11.50
C ALA A 457 10.03 33.15 -12.23
N SER A 458 8.89 32.52 -11.92
CA SER A 458 8.43 31.31 -12.61
C SER A 458 8.17 31.51 -14.12
N SER A 459 8.08 32.76 -14.59
CA SER A 459 8.02 33.14 -16.01
C SER A 459 9.37 33.03 -16.73
N ALA A 460 10.50 33.02 -16.01
CA ALA A 460 11.85 33.03 -16.59
C ALA A 460 12.21 31.78 -17.40
N VAL A 461 11.44 30.70 -17.22
CA VAL A 461 11.60 29.42 -17.93
C VAL A 461 10.30 29.11 -18.68
N GLU A 462 10.41 28.98 -19.99
CA GLU A 462 9.33 28.48 -20.84
C GLU A 462 9.59 27.04 -21.26
N PHE A 463 8.55 26.22 -21.30
CA PHE A 463 8.63 24.85 -21.80
C PHE A 463 7.41 24.49 -22.64
N LYS A 464 7.56 23.47 -23.49
CA LYS A 464 6.45 22.85 -24.23
C LYS A 464 6.65 21.34 -24.24
N VAL A 465 5.56 20.60 -24.36
CA VAL A 465 5.57 19.15 -24.45
C VAL A 465 4.93 18.67 -25.74
N PHE A 466 5.25 17.45 -26.13
CA PHE A 466 4.72 16.76 -27.29
C PHE A 466 3.98 15.52 -26.78
N ALA A 467 2.73 15.33 -27.23
CA ALA A 467 1.97 14.12 -26.99
C ALA A 467 2.23 13.09 -28.12
N GLN A 468 1.50 11.97 -28.10
CA GLN A 468 1.40 11.06 -29.24
C GLN A 468 1.03 11.81 -30.54
N GLU A 469 1.43 11.25 -31.67
CA GLU A 469 1.32 11.83 -33.01
C GLU A 469 2.12 13.15 -33.21
N GLY A 470 3.06 13.44 -32.30
CA GLY A 470 3.92 14.63 -32.37
C GLY A 470 3.20 15.95 -32.05
N ARG A 471 1.99 15.88 -31.46
CA ARG A 471 1.18 17.06 -31.15
C ARG A 471 1.81 17.89 -30.03
N ALA A 472 2.41 19.02 -30.39
CA ALA A 472 2.97 19.99 -29.44
C ALA A 472 1.89 20.79 -28.69
N THR A 473 2.21 21.22 -27.46
CA THR A 473 1.56 22.36 -26.80
C THR A 473 2.07 23.70 -27.36
N SER A 474 1.44 24.81 -26.97
CA SER A 474 2.13 26.10 -26.94
C SER A 474 3.35 26.03 -26.00
N TRP A 475 4.19 27.07 -26.02
CA TRP A 475 5.04 27.36 -24.87
C TRP A 475 4.16 27.69 -23.65
N VAL A 476 4.63 27.30 -22.48
CA VAL A 476 3.97 27.39 -21.18
C VAL A 476 5.02 27.85 -20.17
N SER A 477 4.61 28.74 -19.27
CA SER A 477 5.44 29.39 -18.25
C SER A 477 4.77 29.29 -16.87
N ASP A 478 5.36 29.93 -15.88
CA ASP A 478 4.78 30.15 -14.54
C ASP A 478 4.49 28.86 -13.76
N GLY A 479 5.16 27.77 -14.17
CA GLY A 479 4.98 26.46 -13.58
C GLY A 479 3.59 25.88 -13.76
N ASN A 480 2.87 26.25 -14.82
CA ASN A 480 1.63 25.60 -15.25
C ASN A 480 1.92 24.22 -15.86
N TYR A 481 1.02 23.24 -15.69
CA TYR A 481 1.19 21.92 -16.31
C TYR A 481 1.01 21.96 -17.84
N ALA A 482 1.99 21.43 -18.56
CA ALA A 482 1.89 21.11 -19.98
C ALA A 482 1.73 19.59 -20.15
N GLY A 483 0.66 19.15 -20.84
CA GLY A 483 0.32 17.74 -21.04
C GLY A 483 -1.12 17.41 -20.59
N THR A 484 -1.35 16.19 -20.13
CA THR A 484 -2.62 15.76 -19.50
C THR A 484 -2.39 15.12 -18.13
N ARG A 485 -3.44 14.99 -17.32
CA ARG A 485 -3.38 14.32 -16.01
C ARG A 485 -4.54 13.33 -15.90
N GLY A 486 -4.25 12.10 -15.46
CA GLY A 486 -5.22 11.01 -15.29
C GLY A 486 -5.89 10.54 -16.59
N ARG A 487 -5.20 10.57 -17.75
CA ARG A 487 -5.76 10.19 -19.06
C ARG A 487 -5.07 9.03 -19.76
N GLY A 488 -3.94 8.53 -19.25
CA GLY A 488 -3.16 7.47 -19.87
C GLY A 488 -2.41 7.88 -21.14
N LEU A 489 -2.34 9.18 -21.45
CA LEU A 489 -1.68 9.70 -22.66
C LEU A 489 -0.23 10.10 -22.33
N PRO A 490 0.79 9.45 -22.91
CA PRO A 490 2.18 9.79 -22.63
C PRO A 490 2.62 11.07 -23.34
N LEU A 491 3.57 11.77 -22.70
CA LEU A 491 4.47 12.68 -23.40
C LEU A 491 5.49 11.87 -24.20
N THR A 492 5.80 12.34 -25.41
CA THR A 492 6.75 11.72 -26.36
C THR A 492 7.98 12.61 -26.61
N GLY A 493 8.01 13.79 -25.99
CA GLY A 493 9.12 14.73 -26.05
C GLY A 493 8.78 16.07 -25.40
N PHE A 494 9.79 16.92 -25.24
CA PHE A 494 9.66 18.26 -24.68
C PHE A 494 10.77 19.19 -25.17
N ALA A 495 10.62 20.49 -24.89
CA ALA A 495 11.67 21.49 -25.06
C ALA A 495 11.54 22.54 -23.95
N VAL A 496 12.67 23.11 -23.52
CA VAL A 496 12.77 24.10 -22.42
C VAL A 496 13.67 25.25 -22.90
N ARG A 497 13.34 26.50 -22.59
CA ARG A 497 14.12 27.67 -22.98
C ARG A 497 14.02 28.81 -21.96
N PRO A 498 15.02 29.70 -21.87
CA PRO A 498 14.84 30.98 -21.21
C PRO A 498 13.67 31.77 -21.81
N ALA A 499 13.03 32.59 -20.98
CA ALA A 499 12.19 33.71 -21.42
C ALA A 499 12.96 34.62 -22.39
N GLU A 500 12.24 35.33 -23.26
CA GLU A 500 12.85 36.10 -24.35
C GLU A 500 13.79 37.22 -23.87
N ASP A 501 13.50 37.81 -22.71
CA ASP A 501 14.28 38.85 -22.03
C ASP A 501 15.49 38.31 -21.22
N LEU A 502 15.62 36.99 -21.09
CA LEU A 502 16.66 36.33 -20.27
C LEU A 502 17.60 35.41 -21.06
N ARG A 503 17.47 35.33 -22.39
CA ARG A 503 18.31 34.48 -23.27
C ARG A 503 19.81 34.76 -23.16
N ASP A 504 20.18 36.02 -22.95
CA ASP A 504 21.58 36.43 -22.86
C ASP A 504 22.18 36.19 -21.46
N ARG A 505 21.34 35.85 -20.47
CA ARG A 505 21.73 35.65 -19.06
C ARG A 505 21.62 34.21 -18.58
N LEU A 506 20.68 33.44 -19.12
CA LEU A 506 20.41 32.06 -18.71
C LEU A 506 20.74 31.09 -19.84
N GLU A 507 21.38 29.99 -19.51
CA GLU A 507 21.49 28.80 -20.36
C GLU A 507 20.77 27.64 -19.68
N ILE A 508 19.91 26.94 -20.43
CA ILE A 508 19.14 25.81 -19.91
C ILE A 508 19.50 24.56 -20.70
N SER A 509 20.09 23.59 -20.01
CA SER A 509 20.52 22.30 -20.58
C SER A 509 19.69 21.17 -19.99
N TYR A 510 19.12 20.31 -20.83
CA TYR A 510 18.15 19.28 -20.42
C TYR A 510 18.24 17.98 -21.21
N GLU A 511 17.81 16.89 -20.59
CA GLU A 511 17.78 15.54 -21.15
C GLU A 511 16.45 14.86 -20.82
N GLY A 512 16.01 13.95 -21.69
CA GLY A 512 14.86 13.09 -21.46
C GLY A 512 15.26 11.62 -21.54
N CYS A 513 14.73 10.79 -20.66
CA CYS A 513 14.81 9.34 -20.79
C CYS A 513 13.47 8.81 -21.34
N PHE A 514 13.55 7.87 -22.28
CA PHE A 514 12.42 7.30 -23.02
C PHE A 514 12.48 5.76 -22.99
N PHE A 515 11.33 5.08 -23.09
CA PHE A 515 11.22 3.62 -22.87
C PHE A 515 12.09 2.78 -23.83
N GLU A 516 12.21 3.19 -25.09
CA GLU A 516 13.01 2.48 -26.12
C GLU A 516 14.23 3.29 -26.60
N GLY A 517 14.12 4.62 -26.67
CA GLY A 517 15.19 5.52 -27.09
C GLY A 517 16.27 5.79 -26.03
N GLY A 518 16.02 5.42 -24.77
CA GLY A 518 16.94 5.68 -23.65
C GLY A 518 17.11 7.18 -23.38
N VAL A 519 18.32 7.59 -22.97
CA VAL A 519 18.64 9.00 -22.68
C VAL A 519 18.93 9.77 -23.97
N VAL A 520 18.18 10.85 -24.22
CA VAL A 520 18.38 11.79 -25.32
C VAL A 520 18.76 13.15 -24.77
N GLY A 521 19.90 13.68 -25.22
CA GLY A 521 20.42 15.00 -24.88
C GLY A 521 21.94 14.96 -24.61
N PRO A 522 22.49 16.00 -23.95
CA PRO A 522 21.81 17.23 -23.55
C PRO A 522 21.29 18.03 -24.75
N LYS A 523 20.17 18.71 -24.53
CA LYS A 523 19.49 19.66 -25.41
C LYS A 523 19.50 21.04 -24.74
N ARG A 524 19.55 22.11 -25.54
CA ARG A 524 19.70 23.48 -25.02
C ARG A 524 18.65 24.43 -25.58
N ASP A 525 18.23 25.39 -24.75
CA ASP A 525 17.54 26.65 -25.07
C ASP A 525 16.39 26.62 -26.09
N GLY A 526 15.69 25.47 -26.19
CA GLY A 526 14.50 25.27 -27.01
C GLY A 526 14.62 24.17 -28.06
N GLU A 527 15.77 23.50 -28.17
CA GLU A 527 15.92 22.29 -28.99
C GLU A 527 14.92 21.19 -28.59
N LEU A 528 14.48 20.40 -29.57
CA LEU A 528 13.57 19.28 -29.31
C LEU A 528 14.31 18.12 -28.64
N CYS A 529 13.89 17.77 -27.43
CA CYS A 529 14.23 16.51 -26.77
C CYS A 529 13.10 15.51 -27.01
N MET A 530 13.33 14.54 -27.90
CA MET A 530 12.37 13.53 -28.34
C MET A 530 13.14 12.27 -28.76
N SER A 531 12.58 11.10 -28.48
CA SER A 531 13.15 9.81 -28.91
C SER A 531 13.21 9.71 -30.44
N PRO A 532 14.22 9.02 -31.02
CA PRO A 532 14.17 8.60 -32.43
C PRO A 532 13.08 7.55 -32.70
N VAL A 533 12.52 6.90 -31.67
CA VAL A 533 11.43 5.93 -31.79
C VAL A 533 10.07 6.66 -31.76
N ALA A 534 9.20 6.33 -32.73
CA ALA A 534 7.94 7.04 -32.91
C ALA A 534 6.92 6.73 -31.81
N ASN A 535 6.42 7.78 -31.13
CA ASN A 535 5.49 7.73 -30.00
C ASN A 535 6.04 7.08 -28.71
N ASP A 536 7.36 6.94 -28.60
CA ASP A 536 8.06 6.41 -27.43
C ASP A 536 7.80 7.26 -26.17
N PRO A 537 7.28 6.69 -25.07
CA PRO A 537 6.97 7.44 -23.85
C PRO A 537 8.19 7.97 -23.10
N LEU A 538 8.10 9.24 -22.67
CA LEU A 538 9.03 9.88 -21.73
C LEU A 538 8.80 9.35 -20.31
N GLU A 539 9.86 8.91 -19.61
CA GLU A 539 9.80 8.36 -18.24
C GLU A 539 10.53 9.20 -17.19
N ALA A 540 11.50 10.00 -17.62
CA ALA A 540 12.27 10.90 -16.75
C ALA A 540 12.78 12.11 -17.54
N VAL A 541 13.03 13.21 -16.83
CA VAL A 541 13.67 14.43 -17.36
C VAL A 541 14.76 14.92 -16.41
N ARG A 542 15.82 15.51 -16.94
CA ARG A 542 16.87 16.20 -16.20
C ARG A 542 16.99 17.61 -16.77
N VAL A 543 17.05 18.63 -15.92
CA VAL A 543 17.14 20.04 -16.32
C VAL A 543 18.11 20.77 -15.39
N SER A 544 19.10 21.45 -15.98
CA SER A 544 19.99 22.39 -15.29
C SER A 544 19.76 23.79 -15.86
N ILE A 545 19.74 24.79 -14.98
CA ILE A 545 19.48 26.20 -15.31
C ILE A 545 20.65 26.98 -14.74
N VAL A 546 21.52 27.50 -15.59
CA VAL A 546 22.71 28.25 -15.17
C VAL A 546 22.60 29.72 -15.54
N GLU A 547 22.83 30.60 -14.56
CA GLU A 547 23.00 32.03 -14.78
C GLU A 547 24.47 32.31 -15.11
N ARG A 548 24.69 32.98 -16.25
CA ARG A 548 25.98 33.55 -16.64
C ARG A 548 26.23 34.85 -15.88
N ALA A 549 27.46 35.08 -15.44
CA ALA A 549 27.91 36.43 -15.13
C ALA A 549 27.81 37.32 -16.37
N ALA A 550 27.41 38.59 -16.19
CA ALA A 550 27.46 39.59 -17.25
C ALA A 550 28.91 40.10 -17.43
N GLU A 551 29.34 40.27 -18.69
CA GLU A 551 30.60 40.92 -19.07
C GLU A 551 30.56 42.45 -18.91
#